data_AF-A0A0K1S0N4-F1
#
_entry.id   AF-A0A0K1S0N4-F1
#
_cell.length_a   1.000
_cell.length_b   1.000
_cell.length_c   1.000
_cell.angle_alpha   90.00
_cell.angle_beta   90.00
_cell.angle_gamma   90.00
#
_symmetry.space_group_name_H-M   'P 1'
#
loop_
_entity.id
_entity.type
_entity.pdbx_description
1 polymer ?
#
loop_
_entity_poly.entity_id
_entity_poly.type
_entity_poly.pdbx_seq_one_letter_code
_entity_poly.pdbx_strand_id
1 'polypeptide(L)' 'MPLFIKRVRHLKSRPPWPEAVRMIASLGGFLGRKGDGEPGVKTIWLGLRR' A
#
# COMPACT_ATOMS: atom_id res chain seq x y z
N MET A 1 0.29 10.74 41.57
CA MET A 1 1.25 11.08 40.50
C MET A 1 1.08 10.09 39.35
N PRO A 2 0.36 10.41 38.27
CA PRO A 2 0.27 9.49 37.14
C PRO A 2 1.45 9.73 36.17
N LEU A 3 2.16 8.66 35.84
CA LEU A 3 3.18 8.64 34.80
C LEU A 3 2.47 8.69 33.44
N PHE A 4 2.52 9.84 32.78
CA PHE A 4 1.93 10.03 31.45
C PHE A 4 2.79 9.28 30.42
N ILE A 5 2.36 8.07 30.06
CA ILE A 5 2.99 7.27 29.00
C ILE A 5 2.79 8.02 27.67
N LYS A 6 3.88 8.55 27.10
CA LYS A 6 3.86 9.22 25.78
C LYS A 6 3.39 8.21 24.73
N ARG A 7 2.13 8.33 24.29
CA ARG A 7 1.60 7.62 23.13
C ARG A 7 2.26 8.19 21.87
N VAL A 8 3.33 7.55 21.41
CA VAL A 8 3.96 7.88 20.12
C VAL A 8 2.97 7.46 19.03
N ARG A 9 2.41 8.44 18.31
CA ARG A 9 1.62 8.15 17.11
C ARG A 9 2.60 7.54 16.12
N HIS A 10 2.46 6.25 15.83
CA HIS A 10 3.22 5.60 14.78
C HIS A 10 2.82 6.26 13.45
N LEU A 11 3.55 7.29 13.05
CA LEU A 11 3.39 7.94 11.75
C LEU A 11 3.87 6.91 10.73
N LYS A 12 2.94 6.15 10.14
CA LYS A 12 3.25 5.19 9.09
C LYS A 12 3.69 5.98 7.85
N SER A 13 4.98 6.28 7.79
CA SER A 13 5.57 7.16 6.78
C SER A 13 5.68 6.48 5.42
N ARG A 14 5.64 5.14 5.36
CA ARG A 14 5.66 4.37 4.12
C ARG A 14 4.70 3.19 4.17
N PRO A 15 3.98 2.93 3.06
CA PRO A 15 3.24 1.69 2.91
C PRO A 15 4.23 0.51 2.90
N PRO A 16 3.86 -0.67 3.44
CA PRO A 16 4.60 -1.90 3.24
C PRO A 16 4.66 -2.24 1.75
N TRP A 17 5.67 -3.02 1.35
CA TRP A 17 5.90 -3.38 -0.05
C TRP A 17 4.67 -3.87 -0.81
N PRO A 18 3.84 -4.80 -0.28
CA PRO A 18 2.65 -5.28 -1.01
C PRO A 18 1.60 -4.18 -1.22
N GLU A 19 1.48 -3.26 -0.26
CA GLU A 19 0.56 -2.13 -0.35
C GLU A 19 1.06 -1.13 -1.40
N ALA A 20 2.35 -0.82 -1.41
CA ALA A 20 2.97 0.01 -2.44
C ALA A 20 2.80 -0.57 -3.86
N VAL A 21 3.02 -1.89 -4.02
CA VAL A 21 2.86 -2.58 -5.31
C VAL A 21 1.41 -2.53 -5.77
N ARG A 22 0.44 -2.71 -4.86
CA ARG A 22 -1.00 -2.58 -5.19
C ARG A 22 -1.37 -1.15 -5.55
N MET A 23 -0.82 -0.15 -4.87
CA MET A 23 -1.05 1.26 -5.21
C MET A 23 -0.59 1.55 -6.64
N ILE A 24 0.62 1.11 -7.01
CA ILE A 24 1.13 1.25 -8.38
C ILE A 24 0.26 0.47 -9.37
N ALA A 25 -0.08 -0.78 -9.06
CA ALA A 25 -0.91 -1.59 -9.94
C ALA A 25 -2.32 -1.00 -10.14
N SER A 26 -2.88 -0.32 -9.13
CA SER A 26 -4.18 0.37 -9.24
C SER A 26 -4.12 1.50 -10.25
N LEU A 27 -2.98 2.21 -10.34
CA LEU A 27 -2.74 3.16 -11.43
C LEU A 27 -2.78 2.47 -12.79
N GLY A 28 -2.42 1.20 -12.90
CA GLY A 28 -2.50 0.38 -14.11
C GLY A 28 -3.83 -0.37 -14.32
N GLY A 29 -4.87 -0.12 -13.51
CA GLY A 29 -6.18 -0.76 -13.64
C GLY A 29 -6.43 -1.96 -12.74
N PHE A 30 -5.57 -2.23 -11.76
CA PHE A 30 -5.81 -3.27 -10.76
C PHE A 30 -6.88 -2.84 -9.74
N LEU A 31 -8.01 -3.54 -9.75
CA LEU A 31 -9.18 -3.26 -8.90
C LEU A 31 -8.97 -3.68 -7.43
N GLY A 32 -8.19 -4.73 -7.17
CA GLY A 32 -7.88 -5.19 -5.82
C GLY A 32 -9.09 -5.72 -5.03
N ARG A 33 -9.99 -6.48 -5.66
CA ARG A 33 -11.14 -7.06 -4.96
C ARG A 33 -10.70 -8.20 -4.05
N LYS A 34 -11.56 -8.52 -3.08
CA LYS A 34 -11.34 -9.64 -2.15
C LYS A 34 -11.21 -10.95 -2.95
N GLY A 35 -10.01 -11.55 -2.90
CA GLY A 35 -9.71 -12.81 -3.58
C GLY A 35 -8.99 -12.69 -4.92
N ASP A 36 -8.75 -11.48 -5.45
CA ASP A 36 -8.04 -11.28 -6.73
C ASP A 36 -6.53 -11.65 -6.64
N GLY A 37 -5.98 -11.85 -5.43
CA GLY A 37 -4.58 -12.20 -5.23
C GLY A 37 -3.63 -11.01 -5.40
N GLU A 38 -2.46 -11.25 -6.00
CA GLU A 38 -1.46 -10.22 -6.26
C GLU A 38 -1.59 -9.65 -7.69
N PRO A 39 -1.29 -8.35 -7.88
CA PRO A 39 -1.34 -7.73 -9.19
C PRO A 39 -0.32 -8.34 -10.16
N GLY A 40 -0.71 -8.49 -11.43
CA GLY A 40 0.16 -8.99 -12.47
C GLY A 40 1.20 -7.97 -12.96
N VAL A 41 2.24 -8.47 -13.65
CA VAL A 41 3.35 -7.65 -14.17
C VAL A 41 2.86 -6.55 -15.13
N LYS A 42 1.86 -6.84 -15.97
CA LYS A 42 1.29 -5.86 -16.91
C LYS A 42 0.63 -4.67 -16.21
N THR A 43 -0.14 -4.92 -15.16
CA THR A 43 -0.81 -3.86 -14.38
C THR A 43 0.20 -3.02 -13.61
N ILE A 44 1.26 -3.63 -13.08
CA ILE A 44 2.34 -2.90 -12.41
C ILE A 44 3.08 -2.02 -13.42
N TRP A 45 3.46 -2.56 -14.58
CA TRP A 45 4.18 -1.80 -15.61
C TRP A 45 3.36 -0.63 -16.15
N LEU A 46 2.06 -0.82 -16.39
CA LEU A 46 1.19 0.25 -16.84
C LEU A 46 1.05 1.35 -15.77
N GLY A 47 1.03 0.96 -14.50
CA GLY A 47 1.01 1.89 -13.36
C GLY A 47 2.30 2.68 -13.18
N LEU A 48 3.46 2.06 -13.42
CA LEU A 48 4.77 2.74 -13.36
C LEU A 48 4.98 3.76 -14.48
N ARG A 49 4.26 3.62 -15.60
CA ARG A 49 4.36 4.49 -16.78
C ARG A 49 3.35 5.64 -16.77
N ARG A 50 2.52 5.75 -15.73
CA ARG A 50 1.53 6.81 -15.52
C ARG A 50 2.05 7.80 -14.49
#